data_AF-A0A424K7B2-F1
#
_entry.id   AF-A0A424K7B2-F1
#
_cell.length_a   1.000
_cell.length_b   1.000
_cell.length_c   1.000
_cell.angle_alpha   90.00
_cell.angle_beta   90.00
_cell.angle_gamma   90.00
#
_symmetry.space_group_name_H-M   'P 1'
#
loop_
_entity.id
_entity.type
_entity.pdbx_description
1 polymer ?
#
loop_
_entity_poly.entity_id
_entity_poly.type
_entity_poly.pdbx_seq_one_letter_code
_entity_poly.pdbx_strand_id
1 'polypeptide(L)'
;METPPFSWFIQRWRPSSDIFRSVITIPIVILAAILLIPASPTTVANPPAEPDPPHVVFIAGDEEYRSEESLPMLASILSRDHGIRTTVLYSLDEEGRIDPNALENIPGTEILATADMLVMFTRFRALPDEQLAPILEFAKSGKPVVGFRTATHAFRYPDEDLEHASLNRDWPRELFGQRWITHHGHFDDGKSPLTHVDPVKDSTHPILRGVSPFDAYSWLYHVEGGEDALSGEPTPLAIGTTLKSYHAERHDRFPASNPVAWIYEHDSNSGRPSRVFFTTLGHPYDFRSTSCRRLALQGILWALGQDESIPPEGIAIGRTEDWRPPNSGIGNFRPNRRPKPDEPMQKKDQVAPE
;
A
#
# COMPACT_ATOMS: atom_id res chain seq x y z
N MET A 1 58.59 19.44 -23.21
CA MET A 1 59.76 19.14 -24.06
C MET A 1 60.34 17.87 -23.51
N GLU A 2 60.03 16.72 -24.10
CA GLU A 2 60.51 16.18 -25.39
C GLU A 2 61.36 14.94 -25.05
N THR A 3 60.72 13.80 -25.29
CA THR A 3 61.20 12.56 -25.92
C THR A 3 62.49 11.81 -25.46
N PRO A 4 62.45 10.45 -25.53
CA PRO A 4 63.55 9.49 -25.29
C PRO A 4 64.23 9.15 -26.65
N PRO A 5 64.72 7.93 -27.01
CA PRO A 5 65.32 6.76 -26.33
C PRO A 5 66.65 6.24 -26.99
N PHE A 6 67.25 5.20 -26.43
CA PHE A 6 68.27 4.27 -27.02
C PHE A 6 67.55 2.95 -27.43
N SER A 7 67.97 2.04 -28.33
CA SER A 7 68.92 1.94 -29.45
C SER A 7 68.92 0.46 -29.95
N TRP A 8 69.39 0.23 -31.19
CA TRP A 8 69.89 -1.02 -31.85
C TRP A 8 68.86 -1.92 -32.60
N PHE A 9 68.78 -2.03 -33.96
CA PHE A 9 69.72 -2.49 -35.03
C PHE A 9 70.20 -3.95 -34.80
N ILE A 10 70.20 -4.94 -35.72
CA ILE A 10 70.52 -5.02 -37.16
C ILE A 10 69.85 -6.25 -37.82
N GLN A 11 69.56 -6.12 -39.12
CA GLN A 11 69.03 -7.08 -40.08
C GLN A 11 70.16 -7.61 -41.00
N ARG A 12 70.14 -8.90 -41.39
CA ARG A 12 70.40 -9.47 -42.76
C ARG A 12 71.03 -10.86 -42.72
N TRP A 13 70.42 -11.83 -43.43
CA TRP A 13 70.96 -12.42 -44.67
C TRP A 13 69.96 -13.43 -45.30
N ARG A 14 69.88 -13.47 -46.63
CA ARG A 14 69.20 -14.44 -47.52
C ARG A 14 70.32 -15.09 -48.37
N PRO A 15 70.22 -16.34 -48.90
CA PRO A 15 69.59 -16.54 -50.23
C PRO A 15 69.02 -17.95 -50.58
N SER A 16 68.29 -17.98 -51.72
CA SER A 16 67.91 -19.02 -52.74
C SER A 16 68.50 -20.45 -52.67
N SER A 17 67.97 -21.54 -53.28
CA SER A 17 66.98 -21.83 -54.35
C SER A 17 66.77 -23.35 -54.46
N ASP A 18 65.59 -23.78 -54.94
CA ASP A 18 65.22 -24.96 -55.76
C ASP A 18 65.98 -26.32 -55.71
N ILE A 19 65.22 -27.44 -55.70
CA ILE A 19 65.18 -28.50 -56.75
C ILE A 19 64.57 -29.84 -56.23
N PHE A 20 63.44 -30.21 -56.85
CA PHE A 20 62.94 -31.53 -57.28
C PHE A 20 62.66 -32.75 -56.34
N ARG A 21 61.45 -33.30 -56.59
CA ARG A 21 61.03 -34.72 -56.68
C ARG A 21 60.84 -35.53 -55.39
N SER A 22 59.59 -35.80 -55.04
CA SER A 22 58.86 -37.00 -55.53
C SER A 22 57.49 -37.10 -54.86
N VAL A 23 56.46 -37.25 -55.70
CA VAL A 23 55.07 -37.48 -55.31
C VAL A 23 54.92 -38.95 -54.94
N ILE A 24 54.55 -39.24 -53.70
CA ILE A 24 53.97 -40.52 -53.29
C ILE A 24 52.61 -40.20 -52.67
N THR A 25 51.56 -40.44 -53.44
CA THR A 25 50.17 -40.30 -53.02
C THR A 25 49.79 -41.52 -52.19
N ILE A 26 49.70 -41.36 -50.86
CA ILE A 26 49.10 -42.35 -49.96
C ILE A 26 47.66 -41.90 -49.69
N PRO A 27 46.62 -42.72 -49.93
CA PRO A 27 45.28 -42.37 -49.52
C PRO A 27 45.15 -42.52 -48.00
N ILE A 28 45.11 -41.39 -47.29
CA ILE A 28 44.71 -41.36 -45.87
C ILE A 28 43.18 -41.51 -45.83
N VAL A 29 42.72 -42.71 -45.52
CA VAL A 29 41.33 -42.95 -45.12
C VAL A 29 41.17 -42.40 -43.69
N ILE A 30 40.64 -41.19 -43.57
CA ILE A 30 40.23 -40.62 -42.27
C ILE A 30 38.90 -41.30 -41.88
N LEU A 31 38.99 -42.31 -41.03
CA LEU A 31 37.82 -42.90 -40.37
C LEU A 31 37.39 -41.96 -39.24
N ALA A 32 36.43 -41.07 -39.52
CA ALA A 32 35.80 -40.25 -38.50
C ALA A 32 34.92 -41.14 -37.60
N ALA A 33 35.47 -41.59 -36.48
CA ALA A 33 34.68 -42.19 -35.40
C ALA A 33 33.87 -41.08 -34.71
N ILE A 34 32.61 -40.95 -35.10
CA ILE A 34 31.63 -40.13 -34.38
C ILE A 34 31.36 -40.82 -33.03
N LEU A 35 31.98 -40.32 -31.96
CA LEU A 35 31.54 -40.63 -30.61
C LEU A 35 30.15 -40.00 -30.41
N LEU A 36 29.10 -40.81 -30.53
CA LEU A 36 27.80 -40.47 -29.96
C LEU A 36 27.94 -40.48 -28.43
N ILE A 37 28.11 -39.31 -27.83
CA ILE A 37 27.83 -39.10 -26.42
C ILE A 37 26.31 -39.15 -26.28
N PRO A 38 25.72 -40.09 -25.51
CA PRO A 38 24.30 -40.05 -25.22
C PRO A 38 24.01 -38.76 -24.44
N ALA A 39 23.25 -37.85 -25.05
CA ALA A 39 22.74 -36.69 -24.35
C ALA A 39 21.80 -37.19 -23.25
N SER A 40 22.24 -37.09 -21.99
CA SER A 40 21.35 -37.23 -20.85
C SER A 40 20.18 -36.26 -21.06
N PRO A 41 18.92 -36.71 -20.88
CA PRO A 41 17.79 -35.81 -21.00
C PRO A 41 17.99 -34.66 -20.02
N THR A 42 18.18 -33.46 -20.55
CA THR A 42 18.19 -32.23 -19.76
C THR A 42 16.83 -32.15 -19.11
N THR A 43 16.73 -32.49 -17.82
CA THR A 43 15.60 -32.10 -17.00
C THR A 43 15.58 -30.58 -17.03
N VAL A 44 14.73 -30.02 -17.89
CA VAL A 44 14.32 -28.63 -17.79
C VAL A 44 13.60 -28.56 -16.46
N ALA A 45 14.29 -28.11 -15.42
CA ALA A 45 13.63 -27.74 -14.18
C ALA A 45 12.58 -26.71 -14.57
N ASN A 46 11.31 -27.01 -14.33
CA ASN A 46 10.28 -26.00 -14.44
C ASN A 46 10.74 -24.79 -13.60
N PRO A 47 10.62 -23.55 -14.11
CA PRO A 47 10.87 -22.39 -13.29
C PRO A 47 10.07 -22.53 -11.99
N PRO A 48 10.59 -22.03 -10.84
CA PRO A 48 9.83 -22.03 -9.61
C PRO A 48 8.43 -21.47 -9.89
N ALA A 49 7.39 -22.13 -9.37
CA ALA A 49 6.06 -21.56 -9.43
C ALA A 49 6.14 -20.11 -8.92
N GLU A 50 5.58 -19.16 -9.66
CA GLU A 50 5.53 -17.78 -9.18
C GLU A 50 4.87 -17.78 -7.79
N PRO A 51 5.44 -17.08 -6.81
CA PRO A 51 4.84 -16.99 -5.49
C PRO A 51 3.42 -16.45 -5.59
N ASP A 52 2.52 -17.00 -4.78
CA ASP A 52 1.12 -16.55 -4.78
C ASP A 52 1.06 -15.04 -4.51
N PRO A 53 0.19 -14.30 -5.21
CA PRO A 53 -0.01 -12.88 -4.96
C PRO A 53 -0.30 -12.58 -3.49
N PRO A 54 0.32 -11.53 -2.91
CA PRO A 54 0.03 -11.14 -1.53
C PRO A 54 -1.45 -10.80 -1.38
N HIS A 55 -2.03 -11.15 -0.23
CA HIS A 55 -3.44 -10.95 0.07
C HIS A 55 -3.66 -9.78 1.02
N VAL A 56 -4.31 -8.75 0.50
CA VAL A 56 -4.74 -7.58 1.28
C VAL A 56 -6.22 -7.69 1.59
N VAL A 57 -6.56 -7.67 2.87
CA VAL A 57 -7.96 -7.63 3.34
C VAL A 57 -8.30 -6.20 3.75
N PHE A 58 -9.34 -5.66 3.14
CA PHE A 58 -9.91 -4.35 3.44
C PHE A 58 -11.12 -4.53 4.35
N ILE A 59 -11.23 -3.73 5.40
CA ILE A 59 -12.42 -3.67 6.27
C ILE A 59 -13.06 -2.29 6.13
N ALA A 60 -14.20 -2.25 5.43
CA ALA A 60 -15.06 -1.07 5.27
C ALA A 60 -16.19 -1.09 6.29
N GLY A 61 -16.11 -0.22 7.30
CA GLY A 61 -17.09 -0.17 8.39
C GLY A 61 -17.24 1.22 8.98
N ASP A 62 -17.17 2.23 8.12
CA ASP A 62 -17.40 3.63 8.47
C ASP A 62 -18.68 4.15 7.83
N GLU A 63 -19.55 4.71 8.68
CA GLU A 63 -20.89 5.22 8.37
C GLU A 63 -20.92 6.69 7.96
N GLU A 64 -19.79 7.38 7.94
CA GLU A 64 -19.73 8.83 7.74
C GLU A 64 -19.04 9.21 6.43
N TYR A 65 -17.88 8.65 6.14
CA TYR A 65 -16.98 8.97 5.04
C TYR A 65 -16.97 7.93 3.92
N ARG A 66 -17.96 7.04 3.88
CA ARG A 66 -18.22 6.15 2.74
C ARG A 66 -17.06 5.20 2.45
N SER A 67 -16.53 4.57 3.50
CA SER A 67 -15.50 3.52 3.37
C SER A 67 -15.88 2.41 2.39
N GLU A 68 -17.17 2.08 2.29
CA GLU A 68 -17.69 1.06 1.38
C GLU A 68 -17.71 1.49 -0.11
N GLU A 69 -17.34 2.74 -0.41
CA GLU A 69 -17.08 3.23 -1.77
C GLU A 69 -15.57 3.33 -2.05
N SER A 70 -14.81 3.84 -1.07
CA SER A 70 -13.39 4.18 -1.26
C SER A 70 -12.49 2.95 -1.20
N LEU A 71 -12.66 2.08 -0.20
CA LEU A 71 -11.84 0.87 -0.09
C LEU A 71 -11.98 -0.09 -1.28
N PRO A 72 -13.18 -0.42 -1.80
CA PRO A 72 -13.27 -1.25 -3.00
C PRO A 72 -12.68 -0.59 -4.26
N MET A 73 -12.70 0.75 -4.34
CA MET A 73 -12.03 1.46 -5.43
C MET A 73 -10.50 1.32 -5.34
N LEU A 74 -9.92 1.48 -4.14
CA LEU A 74 -8.48 1.27 -3.94
C LEU A 74 -8.08 -0.19 -4.15
N ALA A 75 -8.87 -1.13 -3.62
CA ALA A 75 -8.67 -2.57 -3.80
C ALA A 75 -8.69 -2.97 -5.29
N SER A 76 -9.64 -2.44 -6.06
CA SER A 76 -9.72 -2.68 -7.51
C SER A 76 -8.48 -2.17 -8.26
N ILE A 77 -7.93 -1.01 -7.87
CA ILE A 77 -6.69 -0.49 -8.46
C ILE A 77 -5.50 -1.41 -8.13
N LEU A 78 -5.36 -1.83 -6.87
CA LEU A 78 -4.28 -2.74 -6.45
C LEU A 78 -4.35 -4.09 -7.18
N SER A 79 -5.55 -4.66 -7.31
CA SER A 79 -5.72 -5.93 -8.02
C SER A 79 -5.41 -5.81 -9.50
N ARG A 80 -5.97 -4.78 -10.17
CA ARG A 80 -5.81 -4.57 -11.61
C ARG A 80 -4.37 -4.20 -12.00
N ASP A 81 -3.76 -3.27 -11.26
CA ASP A 81 -2.52 -2.61 -11.69
C ASP A 81 -1.27 -3.21 -11.04
N HIS A 82 -1.41 -3.78 -9.84
CA HIS A 82 -0.29 -4.28 -9.03
C HIS A 82 -0.33 -5.80 -8.79
N GLY A 83 -1.34 -6.49 -9.34
CA GLY A 83 -1.44 -7.96 -9.24
C GLY A 83 -1.62 -8.46 -7.82
N ILE A 84 -2.19 -7.65 -6.94
CA ILE A 84 -2.42 -7.99 -5.52
C ILE A 84 -3.78 -8.68 -5.39
N ARG A 85 -3.84 -9.76 -4.60
CA ARG A 85 -5.13 -10.37 -4.24
C ARG A 85 -5.80 -9.48 -3.19
N THR A 86 -7.05 -9.11 -3.41
CA THR A 86 -7.78 -8.23 -2.49
C THR A 86 -9.13 -8.82 -2.12
N THR A 87 -9.49 -8.74 -0.85
CA THR A 87 -10.85 -9.04 -0.35
C THR A 87 -11.36 -7.82 0.41
N VAL A 88 -12.62 -7.45 0.22
CA VAL A 88 -13.24 -6.32 0.93
C VAL A 88 -14.38 -6.83 1.79
N LEU A 89 -14.22 -6.69 3.10
CA LEU A 89 -15.24 -6.95 4.11
C LEU A 89 -16.03 -5.66 4.35
N TYR A 90 -17.32 -5.81 4.62
CA TYR A 90 -18.27 -4.71 4.77
C TYR A 90 -19.09 -4.88 6.03
N SER A 91 -19.53 -3.75 6.61
CA SER A 91 -20.68 -3.77 7.53
C SER A 91 -21.94 -4.20 6.78
N LEU A 92 -22.64 -5.21 7.30
CA LEU A 92 -23.83 -5.79 6.65
C LEU A 92 -25.07 -5.75 7.55
N ASP A 93 -26.23 -5.47 6.95
CA ASP A 93 -27.54 -5.67 7.59
C ASP A 93 -27.91 -7.16 7.71
N GLU A 94 -29.04 -7.44 8.36
CA GLU A 94 -29.54 -8.81 8.59
C GLU A 94 -29.81 -9.56 7.28
N GLU A 95 -30.13 -8.85 6.19
CA GLU A 95 -30.32 -9.45 4.87
C GLU A 95 -29.02 -9.64 4.09
N GLY A 96 -27.86 -9.28 4.64
CA GLY A 96 -26.55 -9.37 3.99
C GLY A 96 -26.32 -8.31 2.91
N ARG A 97 -26.98 -7.15 3.03
CA ARG A 97 -26.73 -5.96 2.20
C ARG A 97 -25.72 -5.07 2.89
N ILE A 98 -24.94 -4.33 2.12
CA ILE A 98 -23.96 -3.37 2.64
C ILE A 98 -24.73 -2.25 3.34
N ASP A 99 -24.56 -2.17 4.66
CA ASP A 99 -25.10 -1.13 5.51
C ASP A 99 -24.01 -0.62 6.47
N PRO A 100 -23.40 0.53 6.18
CA PRO A 100 -22.44 1.17 7.06
C PRO A 100 -22.97 1.46 8.48
N ASN A 101 -24.28 1.63 8.65
CA ASN A 101 -24.91 1.83 9.96
C ASN A 101 -25.06 0.53 10.77
N ALA A 102 -24.81 -0.64 10.19
CA ALA A 102 -24.71 -1.89 10.95
C ALA A 102 -23.41 -1.87 11.78
N LEU A 103 -23.47 -1.33 13.00
CA LEU A 103 -22.30 -1.09 13.85
C LEU A 103 -21.68 -2.38 14.43
N GLU A 104 -22.44 -3.47 14.41
CA GLU A 104 -22.14 -4.70 15.16
C GLU A 104 -21.90 -5.92 14.27
N ASN A 105 -21.83 -5.74 12.94
CA ASN A 105 -21.74 -6.88 12.02
C ASN A 105 -20.86 -6.62 10.79
N ILE A 106 -19.67 -7.22 10.80
CA ILE A 106 -18.72 -7.34 9.70
C ILE A 106 -18.32 -8.82 9.59
N PRO A 107 -19.07 -9.65 8.85
CA PRO A 107 -18.74 -11.07 8.72
C PRO A 107 -17.51 -11.28 7.83
N GLY A 108 -16.86 -12.44 7.99
CA GLY A 108 -15.74 -12.87 7.15
C GLY A 108 -14.35 -12.48 7.67
N THR A 109 -14.23 -11.97 8.90
CA THR A 109 -12.93 -11.53 9.45
C THR A 109 -11.97 -12.70 9.70
N GLU A 110 -12.44 -13.94 9.77
CA GLU A 110 -11.62 -15.15 9.85
C GLU A 110 -10.64 -15.30 8.68
N ILE A 111 -10.92 -14.67 7.53
CA ILE A 111 -10.02 -14.65 6.37
C ILE A 111 -8.65 -14.02 6.70
N LEU A 112 -8.60 -13.15 7.73
CA LEU A 112 -7.37 -12.49 8.19
C LEU A 112 -6.29 -13.50 8.65
N ALA A 113 -6.67 -14.71 9.04
CA ALA A 113 -5.72 -15.78 9.37
C ALA A 113 -4.76 -16.08 8.20
N THR A 114 -5.22 -15.89 6.96
CA THR A 114 -4.45 -16.16 5.73
C THR A 114 -4.03 -14.91 4.97
N ALA A 115 -4.42 -13.72 5.44
CA ALA A 115 -4.08 -12.46 4.78
C ALA A 115 -2.62 -12.05 5.07
N ASP A 116 -2.02 -11.28 4.18
CA ASP A 116 -0.68 -10.71 4.33
C ASP A 116 -0.72 -9.27 4.85
N MET A 117 -1.84 -8.57 4.66
CA MET A 117 -2.05 -7.20 5.16
C MET A 117 -3.51 -6.95 5.52
N LEU A 118 -3.71 -6.11 6.53
CA LEU A 118 -5.00 -5.53 6.89
C LEU A 118 -5.05 -4.03 6.54
N VAL A 119 -6.11 -3.60 5.85
CA VAL A 119 -6.44 -2.20 5.61
C VAL A 119 -7.76 -1.87 6.29
N MET A 120 -7.78 -0.88 7.19
CA MET A 120 -8.96 -0.53 7.99
C MET A 120 -9.46 0.87 7.71
N PHE A 121 -10.77 0.97 7.48
CA PHE A 121 -11.51 2.23 7.53
C PHE A 121 -12.84 1.96 8.25
N THR A 122 -12.78 1.99 9.57
CA THR A 122 -13.88 1.62 10.47
C THR A 122 -14.12 2.71 11.49
N ARG A 123 -15.35 2.82 11.97
CA ARG A 123 -15.76 3.83 12.95
C ARG A 123 -16.77 3.26 13.93
N PHE A 124 -16.49 3.39 15.22
CA PHE A 124 -17.41 3.08 16.32
C PHE A 124 -18.11 1.71 16.20
N ARG A 125 -17.38 0.69 15.76
CA ARG A 125 -17.89 -0.68 15.73
C ARG A 125 -17.98 -1.26 17.13
N ALA A 126 -19.00 -2.06 17.39
CA ALA A 126 -19.14 -2.89 18.57
C ALA A 126 -19.35 -4.33 18.10
N LEU A 127 -18.29 -4.94 17.56
CA LEU A 127 -18.35 -6.26 16.94
C LEU A 127 -18.43 -7.36 18.00
N PRO A 128 -19.15 -8.47 17.74
CA PRO A 128 -19.06 -9.64 18.58
C PRO A 128 -17.64 -10.24 18.54
N ASP A 129 -17.25 -10.93 19.60
CA ASP A 129 -15.90 -11.48 19.81
C ASP A 129 -15.40 -12.32 18.62
N GLU A 130 -16.28 -13.12 18.00
CA GLU A 130 -15.94 -13.94 16.83
C GLU A 130 -15.45 -13.11 15.65
N GLN A 131 -16.00 -11.91 15.45
CA GLN A 131 -15.59 -11.01 14.38
C GLN A 131 -14.43 -10.10 14.80
N LEU A 132 -14.36 -9.75 16.08
CA LEU A 132 -13.32 -8.90 16.67
C LEU A 132 -11.97 -9.61 16.80
N ALA A 133 -11.96 -10.86 17.27
CA ALA A 133 -10.74 -11.59 17.60
C ALA A 133 -9.76 -11.69 16.42
N PRO A 134 -10.18 -12.04 15.18
CA PRO A 134 -9.26 -12.07 14.04
C PRO A 134 -8.58 -10.71 13.75
N ILE A 135 -9.25 -9.59 14.01
CA ILE A 135 -8.69 -8.24 13.82
C ILE A 135 -7.59 -7.99 14.87
N LEU A 136 -7.88 -8.29 16.14
CA LEU A 136 -6.94 -8.10 17.25
C LEU A 136 -5.72 -9.02 17.14
N GLU A 137 -5.92 -10.26 16.69
CA GLU A 137 -4.86 -11.22 16.41
C GLU A 137 -3.99 -10.76 15.24
N PHE A 138 -4.59 -10.29 14.15
CA PHE A 138 -3.85 -9.77 13.01
C PHE A 138 -2.96 -8.60 13.41
N ALA A 139 -3.47 -7.65 14.20
CA ALA A 139 -2.71 -6.50 14.68
C ALA A 139 -1.47 -6.88 15.53
N LYS A 140 -1.45 -8.08 16.13
CA LYS A 140 -0.33 -8.61 16.91
C LYS A 140 0.59 -9.56 16.12
N SER A 141 0.23 -9.88 14.88
CA SER A 141 0.87 -10.94 14.09
C SER A 141 2.24 -10.58 13.50
N GLY A 142 2.65 -9.31 13.57
CA GLY A 142 3.83 -8.81 12.84
C GLY A 142 3.56 -8.44 11.39
N LYS A 143 2.37 -8.75 10.85
CA LYS A 143 1.97 -8.39 9.50
C LYS A 143 1.59 -6.90 9.40
N PRO A 144 1.80 -6.27 8.24
CA PRO A 144 1.58 -4.84 8.07
C PRO A 144 0.09 -4.45 8.14
N VAL A 145 -0.15 -3.22 8.63
CA VAL A 145 -1.50 -2.66 8.80
C VAL A 145 -1.57 -1.26 8.18
N VAL A 146 -2.66 -0.94 7.50
CA VAL A 146 -2.97 0.40 7.02
C VAL A 146 -4.26 0.90 7.65
N GLY A 147 -4.28 2.16 8.10
CA GLY A 147 -5.48 2.78 8.65
C GLY A 147 -5.85 4.09 7.95
N PHE A 148 -7.16 4.30 7.79
CA PHE A 148 -7.72 5.53 7.24
C PHE A 148 -8.63 6.20 8.26
N ARG A 149 -8.48 7.53 8.36
CA ARG A 149 -9.34 8.49 9.03
C ARG A 149 -9.89 8.01 10.37
N THR A 150 -11.07 7.40 10.35
CA THR A 150 -11.82 7.04 11.54
C THR A 150 -11.31 5.79 12.24
N ALA A 151 -10.32 5.08 11.69
CA ALA A 151 -9.68 3.96 12.37
C ALA A 151 -8.98 4.36 13.70
N THR A 152 -8.76 5.66 13.95
CA THR A 152 -8.40 6.22 15.28
C THR A 152 -9.48 6.04 16.35
N HIS A 153 -10.67 5.67 15.94
CA HIS A 153 -11.82 5.34 16.77
C HIS A 153 -12.64 4.23 16.10
N ALA A 154 -11.92 3.18 15.70
CA ALA A 154 -12.47 1.99 15.06
C ALA A 154 -13.61 1.38 15.87
N PHE A 155 -13.51 1.39 17.21
CA PHE A 155 -14.41 0.73 18.13
C PHE A 155 -15.14 1.69 19.08
N ARG A 156 -16.34 1.30 19.53
CA ARG A 156 -17.12 1.96 20.58
C ARG A 156 -18.03 0.95 21.29
N TYR A 157 -17.46 0.25 22.27
CA TYR A 157 -18.22 -0.58 23.22
C TYR A 157 -18.74 0.25 24.39
N PRO A 158 -19.81 -0.18 25.09
CA PRO A 158 -20.27 0.44 26.34
C PRO A 158 -19.14 0.48 27.39
N ASP A 159 -19.13 1.50 28.25
CA ASP A 159 -18.08 1.66 29.27
C ASP A 159 -18.14 0.56 30.36
N GLU A 160 -19.32 -0.05 30.56
CA GLU A 160 -19.54 -1.20 31.43
C GLU A 160 -19.00 -2.52 30.88
N ASP A 161 -18.67 -2.58 29.58
CA ASP A 161 -17.98 -3.71 28.97
C ASP A 161 -16.48 -3.62 29.29
N LEU A 162 -16.11 -4.10 30.47
CA LEU A 162 -14.73 -4.00 30.97
C LEU A 162 -13.71 -4.78 30.12
N GLU A 163 -14.16 -5.72 29.30
CA GLU A 163 -13.29 -6.49 28.39
C GLU A 163 -12.92 -5.63 27.17
N HIS A 164 -13.88 -4.92 26.60
CA HIS A 164 -13.70 -4.21 25.33
C HIS A 164 -13.52 -2.69 25.45
N ALA A 165 -13.88 -2.07 26.59
CA ALA A 165 -13.85 -0.61 26.75
C ALA A 165 -12.46 0.01 26.46
N SER A 166 -11.37 -0.72 26.73
CA SER A 166 -10.01 -0.27 26.39
C SER A 166 -9.78 -0.09 24.88
N LEU A 167 -10.47 -0.89 24.04
CA LEU A 167 -10.36 -0.83 22.58
C LEU A 167 -10.86 0.49 22.00
N ASN A 168 -11.75 1.19 22.71
CA ASN A 168 -12.30 2.47 22.28
C ASN A 168 -11.23 3.56 22.19
N ARG A 169 -10.16 3.47 22.99
CA ARG A 169 -9.18 4.54 23.16
C ARG A 169 -7.73 4.08 23.05
N ASP A 170 -7.38 2.97 23.67
CA ASP A 170 -5.98 2.59 23.85
C ASP A 170 -5.48 1.85 22.61
N TRP A 171 -6.27 0.90 22.10
CA TRP A 171 -5.94 0.12 20.91
C TRP A 171 -5.61 0.97 19.65
N PRO A 172 -6.44 1.95 19.22
CA PRO A 172 -6.10 2.78 18.07
C PRO A 172 -4.90 3.69 18.33
N ARG A 173 -4.69 4.13 19.59
CA ARG A 173 -3.51 4.90 19.96
C ARG A 173 -2.24 4.06 19.85
N GLU A 174 -2.26 2.82 20.33
CA GLU A 174 -1.13 1.90 20.20
C GLU A 174 -0.82 1.52 18.75
N LEU A 175 -1.86 1.29 17.95
CA LEU A 175 -1.72 0.81 16.58
C LEU A 175 -1.39 1.93 15.58
N PHE A 176 -2.10 3.06 15.66
CA PHE A 176 -2.02 4.15 14.68
C PHE A 176 -1.39 5.42 15.24
N GLY A 177 -0.98 5.42 16.51
CA GLY A 177 -0.35 6.58 17.15
C GLY A 177 -1.32 7.53 17.84
N GLN A 178 -2.63 7.43 17.57
CA GLN A 178 -3.59 8.32 18.21
C GLN A 178 -5.01 7.74 18.26
N ARG A 179 -5.76 8.20 19.27
CA ARG A 179 -7.20 8.00 19.41
C ARG A 179 -7.98 9.21 18.86
N TRP A 180 -9.29 9.10 18.73
CA TRP A 180 -10.10 10.28 18.46
C TRP A 180 -10.03 11.33 19.57
N ILE A 181 -9.78 12.60 19.18
CA ILE A 181 -9.76 13.77 20.08
C ILE A 181 -10.79 14.80 19.61
N THR A 182 -10.52 15.46 18.49
CA THR A 182 -11.41 16.46 17.85
C THR A 182 -10.96 16.69 16.40
N HIS A 183 -11.75 17.48 15.67
CA HIS A 183 -11.40 18.02 14.36
C HIS A 183 -11.60 19.53 14.32
N HIS A 184 -10.96 20.21 13.37
CA HIS A 184 -11.10 21.65 13.18
C HIS A 184 -12.43 22.07 12.56
N GLY A 185 -13.24 21.17 11.99
CA GLY A 185 -14.46 21.58 11.30
C GLY A 185 -15.51 20.50 11.14
N HIS A 186 -16.76 20.93 11.02
CA HIS A 186 -17.92 20.17 10.56
C HIS A 186 -18.81 21.17 9.79
N PHE A 187 -18.24 21.73 8.73
CA PHE A 187 -18.83 22.85 8.00
C PHE A 187 -19.84 22.35 6.96
N ASP A 188 -20.03 23.09 5.88
CA ASP A 188 -20.83 22.66 4.73
C ASP A 188 -20.13 21.49 4.00
N ASP A 189 -20.23 20.29 4.54
CA ASP A 189 -19.46 19.13 4.09
C ASP A 189 -19.65 18.85 2.61
N GLY A 190 -18.54 18.55 1.94
CA GLY A 190 -18.53 18.29 0.50
C GLY A 190 -18.76 19.50 -0.40
N LYS A 191 -19.02 20.71 0.13
CA LYS A 191 -19.16 21.93 -0.70
C LYS A 191 -17.82 22.59 -1.03
N SER A 192 -16.87 22.57 -0.11
CA SER A 192 -15.52 23.12 -0.30
C SER A 192 -14.48 22.29 0.43
N PRO A 193 -13.22 22.30 -0.01
CA PRO A 193 -12.13 21.73 0.77
C PRO A 193 -11.97 22.41 2.14
N LEU A 194 -11.46 21.67 3.11
CA LEU A 194 -11.34 22.08 4.52
C LEU A 194 -9.92 21.96 5.06
N THR A 195 -9.04 21.25 4.36
CA THR A 195 -7.63 21.07 4.73
C THR A 195 -6.75 21.21 3.50
N HIS A 196 -5.73 22.05 3.56
CA HIS A 196 -4.63 22.04 2.60
C HIS A 196 -3.59 21.02 3.04
N VAL A 197 -3.18 20.10 2.17
CA VAL A 197 -2.23 19.03 2.49
C VAL A 197 -0.92 19.25 1.76
N ASP A 198 0.15 19.38 2.54
CA ASP A 198 1.53 19.48 2.08
C ASP A 198 2.30 18.20 2.44
N PRO A 199 2.84 17.46 1.45
CA PRO A 199 3.86 16.45 1.70
C PRO A 199 5.04 17.06 2.45
N VAL A 200 5.65 16.29 3.36
CA VAL A 200 6.84 16.75 4.09
C VAL A 200 7.94 17.10 3.10
N LYS A 201 8.40 18.35 3.18
CA LYS A 201 9.41 18.91 2.29
C LYS A 201 10.72 18.12 2.39
N ASP A 202 11.39 17.95 1.26
CA ASP A 202 12.70 17.28 1.13
C ASP A 202 12.72 15.79 1.56
N SER A 203 11.56 15.20 1.86
CA SER A 203 11.45 13.76 2.13
C SER A 203 11.69 12.95 0.87
N THR A 204 12.55 11.94 0.98
CA THR A 204 12.88 10.99 -0.09
C THR A 204 12.04 9.70 -0.01
N HIS A 205 11.07 9.67 0.92
CA HIS A 205 10.30 8.46 1.21
C HIS A 205 9.51 7.98 -0.04
N PRO A 206 9.52 6.68 -0.38
CA PRO A 206 8.84 6.16 -1.57
C PRO A 206 7.35 6.55 -1.65
N ILE A 207 6.65 6.59 -0.52
CA ILE A 207 5.24 6.99 -0.43
C ILE A 207 4.97 8.39 -0.98
N LEU A 208 5.95 9.30 -0.99
CA LEU A 208 5.78 10.68 -1.43
C LEU A 208 6.21 10.92 -2.89
N ARG A 209 6.76 9.91 -3.58
CA ARG A 209 7.10 9.99 -5.00
C ARG A 209 5.87 10.38 -5.81
N GLY A 210 5.97 11.46 -6.59
CA GLY A 210 4.87 11.99 -7.40
C GLY A 210 3.69 12.57 -6.61
N VAL A 211 3.74 12.71 -5.29
CA VAL A 211 2.66 13.32 -4.51
C VAL A 211 2.89 14.84 -4.46
N SER A 212 1.97 15.61 -5.07
CA SER A 212 1.97 17.08 -5.01
C SER A 212 0.98 17.58 -3.96
N PRO A 213 1.16 18.79 -3.40
CA PRO A 213 0.17 19.39 -2.50
C PRO A 213 -1.24 19.41 -3.09
N PHE A 214 -2.25 19.28 -2.23
CA PHE A 214 -3.65 19.24 -2.65
C PHE A 214 -4.59 19.69 -1.54
N ASP A 215 -5.77 20.15 -1.93
CA ASP A 215 -6.84 20.43 -0.97
C ASP A 215 -7.71 19.18 -0.76
N ALA A 216 -7.95 18.86 0.51
CA ALA A 216 -8.80 17.76 0.96
C ALA A 216 -10.12 18.31 1.55
N TYR A 217 -11.19 17.54 1.35
CA TYR A 217 -12.50 17.76 1.97
C TYR A 217 -12.56 17.21 3.39
N SER A 218 -11.67 16.28 3.73
CA SER A 218 -11.43 15.86 5.10
C SER A 218 -11.20 17.06 6.03
N TRP A 219 -11.95 17.07 7.14
CA TRP A 219 -11.63 17.91 8.29
C TRP A 219 -10.25 17.55 8.84
N LEU A 220 -9.45 18.57 9.14
CA LEU A 220 -8.18 18.38 9.83
C LEU A 220 -8.47 17.80 11.22
N TYR A 221 -7.85 16.67 11.53
CA TYR A 221 -7.88 16.09 12.87
C TYR A 221 -6.83 16.77 13.73
N HIS A 222 -7.15 17.02 14.99
CA HIS A 222 -6.16 17.37 16.00
C HIS A 222 -5.57 16.08 16.55
N VAL A 223 -4.30 15.82 16.27
CA VAL A 223 -3.59 14.60 16.68
C VAL A 223 -2.39 14.90 17.58
N GLU A 224 -1.86 16.12 17.53
CA GLU A 224 -0.80 16.62 18.39
C GLU A 224 -0.92 18.13 18.66
N GLY A 225 -0.25 18.59 19.72
CA GLY A 225 -0.28 19.97 20.17
C GLY A 225 -1.05 20.17 21.48
N GLY A 226 -0.70 21.22 22.21
CA GLY A 226 -1.09 21.36 23.62
C GLY A 226 -0.45 20.24 24.46
N GLU A 227 -1.28 19.34 24.97
CA GLU A 227 -0.85 18.17 25.76
C GLU A 227 -0.96 16.85 24.99
N ASP A 228 -1.48 16.89 23.76
CA ASP A 228 -1.62 15.68 22.94
C ASP A 228 -0.36 15.46 22.10
N ALA A 229 0.05 14.21 21.98
CA ALA A 229 1.14 13.79 21.11
C ALA A 229 0.80 12.42 20.51
N LEU A 230 1.24 12.20 19.27
CA LEU A 230 1.29 10.89 18.67
C LEU A 230 2.15 9.97 19.55
N SER A 231 1.68 8.76 19.84
CA SER A 231 2.45 7.78 20.61
C SER A 231 3.52 7.08 19.78
N GLY A 232 4.59 6.64 20.44
CA GLY A 232 5.74 6.02 19.77
C GLY A 232 6.57 7.06 19.03
N GLU A 233 7.19 6.64 17.92
CA GLU A 233 8.05 7.48 17.09
C GLU A 233 7.59 7.41 15.62
N PRO A 234 6.44 8.00 15.26
CA PRO A 234 5.97 8.01 13.88
C PRO A 234 6.89 8.86 13.01
N THR A 235 7.09 8.43 11.75
CA THR A 235 7.67 9.31 10.73
C THR A 235 6.54 10.03 9.98
N PRO A 236 6.38 11.36 10.14
CA PRO A 236 5.36 12.12 9.41
C PRO A 236 5.70 12.17 7.92
N LEU A 237 4.67 12.04 7.09
CA LEU A 237 4.77 12.07 5.62
C LEU A 237 4.06 13.27 5.01
N ALA A 238 2.98 13.75 5.62
CA ALA A 238 2.28 14.95 5.17
C ALA A 238 1.68 15.72 6.34
N ILE A 239 1.67 17.04 6.22
CA ILE A 239 1.06 17.98 7.17
C ILE A 239 -0.19 18.57 6.52
N GLY A 240 -1.28 18.58 7.25
CA GLY A 240 -2.50 19.29 6.88
C GLY A 240 -2.58 20.63 7.60
N THR A 241 -2.98 21.68 6.89
CA THR A 241 -3.31 22.98 7.46
C THR A 241 -4.78 23.26 7.25
N THR A 242 -5.49 23.60 8.33
CA THR A 242 -6.93 23.82 8.28
C THR A 242 -7.26 25.08 7.48
N LEU A 243 -8.17 24.98 6.51
CA LEU A 243 -8.66 26.12 5.72
C LEU A 243 -9.79 26.86 6.44
N LYS A 244 -10.47 26.18 7.35
CA LYS A 244 -11.52 26.73 8.21
C LYS A 244 -11.52 26.01 9.54
N SER A 245 -11.66 26.71 10.67
CA SER A 245 -11.45 26.14 12.00
C SER A 245 -12.48 26.63 13.02
N TYR A 246 -13.13 25.74 13.76
CA TYR A 246 -13.86 26.04 14.99
C TYR A 246 -12.94 26.46 16.14
N HIS A 247 -11.66 26.17 16.01
CA HIS A 247 -10.64 26.45 17.02
C HIS A 247 -9.75 27.63 16.64
N ALA A 248 -10.19 28.49 15.69
CA ALA A 248 -9.41 29.62 15.19
C ALA A 248 -8.87 30.54 16.30
N GLU A 249 -9.60 30.68 17.40
CA GLU A 249 -9.24 31.49 18.57
C GLU A 249 -8.44 30.72 19.64
N ARG A 250 -8.18 29.42 19.43
CA ARG A 250 -7.56 28.50 20.39
C ARG A 250 -6.43 27.66 19.75
N HIS A 251 -5.67 28.28 18.84
CA HIS A 251 -4.57 27.60 18.16
C HIS A 251 -3.36 27.29 19.06
N ASP A 252 -3.30 27.87 20.26
CA ASP A 252 -2.40 27.48 21.33
C ASP A 252 -2.67 26.04 21.81
N ARG A 253 -3.95 25.65 21.91
CA ARG A 253 -4.37 24.29 22.29
C ARG A 253 -4.53 23.35 21.09
N PHE A 254 -5.06 23.88 19.98
CA PHE A 254 -5.40 23.13 18.77
C PHE A 254 -4.71 23.77 17.55
N PRO A 255 -3.42 23.46 17.30
CA PRO A 255 -2.66 24.09 16.24
C PRO A 255 -3.35 23.99 14.87
N ALA A 256 -3.25 25.05 14.06
CA ALA A 256 -3.86 25.11 12.74
C ALA A 256 -3.31 24.07 11.75
N SER A 257 -2.17 23.48 12.06
CA SER A 257 -1.51 22.44 11.26
C SER A 257 -1.24 21.22 12.12
N ASN A 258 -1.47 20.04 11.56
CA ASN A 258 -1.29 18.74 12.21
C ASN A 258 -0.84 17.71 11.16
N PRO A 259 -0.10 16.66 11.55
CA PRO A 259 0.17 15.52 10.67
C PRO A 259 -1.13 14.91 10.15
N VAL A 260 -1.17 14.61 8.86
CA VAL A 260 -2.32 13.94 8.21
C VAL A 260 -1.95 12.60 7.59
N ALA A 261 -0.66 12.28 7.49
CA ALA A 261 -0.18 10.97 7.12
C ALA A 261 1.17 10.69 7.79
N TRP A 262 1.35 9.48 8.30
CA TRP A 262 2.59 9.05 8.95
C TRP A 262 2.74 7.52 8.87
N ILE A 263 3.95 7.05 9.22
CA ILE A 263 4.27 5.64 9.26
C ILE A 263 4.93 5.22 10.56
N TYR A 264 4.88 3.92 10.83
CA TYR A 264 5.75 3.23 11.78
C TYR A 264 6.44 2.07 11.08
N GLU A 265 7.71 1.84 11.44
CA GLU A 265 8.43 0.61 11.15
C GLU A 265 8.82 -0.03 12.50
N HIS A 266 8.44 -1.28 12.70
CA HIS A 266 8.74 -2.02 13.91
C HIS A 266 9.51 -3.29 13.57
N ASP A 267 10.36 -3.72 14.50
CA ASP A 267 11.04 -5.01 14.40
C ASP A 267 10.01 -6.15 14.34
N SER A 268 10.32 -7.18 13.57
CA SER A 268 9.43 -8.34 13.35
C SER A 268 9.07 -9.10 14.64
N ASN A 269 9.87 -8.96 15.70
CA ASN A 269 9.65 -9.63 16.99
C ASN A 269 8.98 -8.73 18.05
N SER A 270 8.52 -7.54 17.68
CA SER A 270 7.95 -6.56 18.63
C SER A 270 6.54 -6.88 19.11
N GLY A 271 5.87 -7.88 18.52
CA GLY A 271 4.44 -8.13 18.75
C GLY A 271 3.52 -7.04 18.20
N ARG A 272 4.04 -6.18 17.32
CA ARG A 272 3.34 -5.10 16.61
C ARG A 272 3.44 -5.31 15.10
N PRO A 273 2.60 -4.65 14.28
CA PRO A 273 2.76 -4.71 12.83
C PRO A 273 4.15 -4.24 12.40
N SER A 274 4.81 -4.99 11.52
CA SER A 274 6.13 -4.62 10.97
C SER A 274 6.14 -3.25 10.31
N ARG A 275 5.09 -2.93 9.56
CA ARG A 275 4.88 -1.62 8.96
C ARG A 275 3.45 -1.15 9.17
N VAL A 276 3.31 0.11 9.59
CA VAL A 276 2.02 0.79 9.67
C VAL A 276 2.05 2.02 8.80
N PHE A 277 1.07 2.18 7.91
CA PHE A 277 0.78 3.46 7.28
C PHE A 277 -0.58 3.96 7.77
N PHE A 278 -0.63 5.19 8.26
CA PHE A 278 -1.87 5.79 8.69
C PHE A 278 -2.06 7.15 8.04
N THR A 279 -3.30 7.48 7.67
CA THR A 279 -3.68 8.83 7.26
C THR A 279 -5.00 9.23 7.89
N THR A 280 -5.08 10.49 8.35
CA THR A 280 -6.35 11.07 8.80
C THR A 280 -7.25 11.43 7.62
N LEU A 281 -6.79 11.35 6.37
CA LEU A 281 -7.58 11.61 5.17
C LEU A 281 -8.50 10.42 4.86
N GLY A 282 -9.61 10.68 4.18
CA GLY A 282 -10.59 9.61 3.90
C GLY A 282 -12.00 10.09 3.58
N HIS A 283 -12.27 11.40 3.55
CA HIS A 283 -13.51 11.90 3.00
C HIS A 283 -13.65 11.41 1.54
N PRO A 284 -14.84 10.99 1.07
CA PRO A 284 -14.97 10.36 -0.24
C PRO A 284 -14.45 11.26 -1.39
N TYR A 285 -14.58 12.58 -1.22
CA TYR A 285 -14.11 13.55 -2.21
C TYR A 285 -12.60 13.81 -2.18
N ASP A 286 -11.88 13.43 -1.13
CA ASP A 286 -10.41 13.49 -1.11
C ASP A 286 -9.83 12.65 -2.24
N PHE A 287 -10.41 11.46 -2.44
CA PHE A 287 -9.99 10.51 -3.47
C PHE A 287 -10.27 10.97 -4.91
N ARG A 288 -10.91 12.13 -5.11
CA ARG A 288 -10.93 12.79 -6.43
C ARG A 288 -9.53 13.32 -6.80
N SER A 289 -8.73 13.70 -5.81
CA SER A 289 -7.34 14.09 -5.99
C SER A 289 -6.50 12.88 -6.38
N THR A 290 -5.76 13.01 -7.48
CA THR A 290 -4.76 12.02 -7.90
C THR A 290 -3.65 11.88 -6.85
N SER A 291 -3.22 12.99 -6.23
CA SER A 291 -2.22 12.96 -5.16
C SER A 291 -2.71 12.20 -3.93
N CYS A 292 -3.98 12.36 -3.54
CA CYS A 292 -4.54 11.62 -2.40
C CYS A 292 -4.61 10.11 -2.68
N ARG A 293 -5.09 9.71 -3.87
CA ARG A 293 -5.10 8.29 -4.28
C ARG A 293 -3.68 7.73 -4.34
N ARG A 294 -2.72 8.49 -4.87
CA ARG A 294 -1.32 8.09 -4.91
C ARG A 294 -0.74 7.89 -3.51
N LEU A 295 -0.96 8.83 -2.60
CA LEU A 295 -0.54 8.72 -1.20
C LEU A 295 -1.10 7.44 -0.56
N ALA A 296 -2.39 7.16 -0.72
CA ALA A 296 -3.06 5.98 -0.15
C ALA A 296 -2.51 4.66 -0.72
N LEU A 297 -2.45 4.53 -2.05
CA LEU A 297 -2.00 3.32 -2.72
C LEU A 297 -0.50 3.06 -2.50
N GLN A 298 0.34 4.10 -2.55
CA GLN A 298 1.77 3.96 -2.25
C GLN A 298 2.01 3.61 -0.79
N GLY A 299 1.18 4.12 0.14
CA GLY A 299 1.20 3.71 1.54
C GLY A 299 0.92 2.22 1.72
N ILE A 300 -0.05 1.67 0.99
CA ILE A 300 -0.36 0.23 0.98
C ILE A 300 0.80 -0.58 0.37
N LEU A 301 1.32 -0.17 -0.79
CA LEU A 301 2.46 -0.86 -1.43
C LEU A 301 3.71 -0.86 -0.54
N TRP A 302 4.03 0.28 0.05
CA TRP A 302 5.15 0.40 0.99
C TRP A 302 4.97 -0.49 2.21
N ALA A 303 3.78 -0.49 2.83
CA ALA A 303 3.53 -1.32 4.00
C ALA A 303 3.61 -2.82 3.66
N LEU A 304 3.31 -3.22 2.41
CA LEU A 304 3.52 -4.59 1.91
C LEU A 304 4.98 -4.96 1.61
N GLY A 305 5.93 -4.04 1.75
CA GLY A 305 7.32 -4.28 1.35
C GLY A 305 7.57 -4.14 -0.16
N GLN A 306 6.67 -3.47 -0.89
CA GLN A 306 6.79 -3.26 -2.34
C GLN A 306 7.34 -1.87 -2.68
N ASP A 307 8.22 -1.33 -1.85
CA ASP A 307 8.86 -0.01 -1.98
C ASP A 307 9.51 0.19 -3.36
N GLU A 308 10.15 -0.87 -3.87
CA GLU A 308 10.86 -0.90 -5.15
C GLU A 308 9.92 -0.83 -6.35
N SER A 309 8.64 -1.20 -6.17
CA SER A 309 7.63 -1.10 -7.22
C SER A 309 7.11 0.31 -7.43
N ILE A 310 7.42 1.25 -6.52
CA ILE A 310 7.00 2.65 -6.61
C ILE A 310 8.04 3.43 -7.42
N PRO A 311 7.75 3.84 -8.67
CA PRO A 311 8.74 4.51 -9.52
C PRO A 311 9.04 5.93 -9.00
N PRO A 312 10.17 6.55 -9.39
CA PRO A 312 10.57 7.88 -8.94
C PRO A 312 9.50 8.97 -9.12
N GLU A 313 8.73 8.89 -10.21
CA GLU A 313 7.61 9.78 -10.55
C GLU A 313 6.30 9.44 -9.82
N GLY A 314 6.30 8.38 -9.02
CA GLY A 314 5.13 7.83 -8.34
C GLY A 314 4.29 6.91 -9.23
N ILE A 315 3.51 6.03 -8.61
CA ILE A 315 2.68 5.08 -9.36
C ILE A 315 1.69 5.81 -10.28
N ALA A 316 1.42 5.19 -11.42
CA ALA A 316 0.36 5.63 -12.30
C ALA A 316 -0.99 5.45 -11.58
N ILE A 317 -1.80 6.50 -11.57
CA ILE A 317 -3.14 6.46 -11.00
C ILE A 317 -4.12 6.43 -12.16
N GLY A 318 -4.74 5.26 -12.35
CA GLY A 318 -5.79 5.08 -13.35
C GLY A 318 -6.92 6.10 -13.19
N ARG A 319 -7.57 6.40 -14.32
CA ARG A 319 -8.76 7.25 -14.34
C ARG A 319 -9.88 6.59 -13.53
N THR A 320 -10.48 7.35 -12.62
CA THR A 320 -11.68 6.96 -11.86
C THR A 320 -12.87 7.80 -12.32
N GLU A 321 -12.97 8.08 -13.62
CA GLU A 321 -13.94 9.02 -14.19
C GLU A 321 -15.40 8.62 -13.89
N ASP A 322 -15.63 7.33 -13.69
CA ASP A 322 -16.95 6.76 -13.32
C ASP A 322 -17.16 6.62 -11.80
N TRP A 323 -16.12 6.77 -10.98
CA TRP A 323 -16.25 6.67 -9.53
C TRP A 323 -16.78 7.99 -8.95
N ARG A 324 -18.09 7.98 -8.67
CA ARG A 324 -18.83 9.13 -8.13
C ARG A 324 -19.47 8.75 -6.80
N PRO A 325 -18.72 8.72 -5.69
CA PRO A 325 -19.29 8.37 -4.40
C PRO A 325 -20.32 9.44 -3.99
N PRO A 326 -21.35 9.07 -3.20
CA PRO A 326 -22.13 10.05 -2.47
C PRO A 326 -21.22 10.88 -1.54
N ASN A 327 -21.74 12.01 -1.07
CA ASN A 327 -21.05 12.81 -0.08
C ASN A 327 -20.91 12.06 1.26
N SER A 328 -20.08 12.59 2.15
CA SER A 328 -20.09 12.17 3.55
C SER A 328 -21.45 12.42 4.21
N GLY A 329 -21.66 11.78 5.36
CA GLY A 329 -22.84 11.89 6.20
C GLY A 329 -23.45 10.52 6.52
N ILE A 330 -23.98 10.45 7.73
CA ILE A 330 -24.68 9.27 8.26
C ILE A 330 -25.96 9.05 7.43
N GLY A 331 -26.18 7.81 6.98
CA GLY A 331 -27.36 7.45 6.19
C GLY A 331 -27.33 7.88 4.72
N ASN A 332 -26.27 8.55 4.24
CA ASN A 332 -26.13 9.00 2.84
C ASN A 332 -25.56 7.91 1.90
N PHE A 333 -25.51 6.66 2.34
CA PHE A 333 -24.98 5.55 1.56
C PHE A 333 -25.97 5.06 0.50
N ARG A 334 -25.47 4.36 -0.52
CA ARG A 334 -26.33 3.78 -1.57
C ARG A 334 -27.05 2.54 -1.03
N PRO A 335 -28.39 2.52 -0.99
CA PRO A 335 -29.14 1.40 -0.42
C PRO A 335 -29.10 0.17 -1.34
N ASN A 336 -29.44 -0.99 -0.78
CA ASN A 336 -29.67 -2.25 -1.50
C ASN A 336 -28.47 -2.79 -2.31
N ARG A 337 -27.23 -2.46 -1.90
CA ARG A 337 -26.04 -3.09 -2.46
C ARG A 337 -25.69 -4.36 -1.69
N ARG A 338 -25.06 -5.31 -2.36
CA ARG A 338 -24.48 -6.51 -1.73
C ARG A 338 -22.99 -6.57 -2.06
N PRO A 339 -22.16 -7.19 -1.20
CA PRO A 339 -20.80 -7.51 -1.56
C PRO A 339 -20.77 -8.29 -2.87
N LYS A 340 -19.88 -7.93 -3.77
CA LYS A 340 -19.63 -8.76 -4.95
C LYS A 340 -18.86 -10.00 -4.49
N PRO A 341 -19.12 -11.19 -5.07
CA PRO A 341 -18.23 -12.33 -4.88
C PRO A 341 -16.80 -11.93 -5.27
N ASP A 342 -15.80 -12.46 -4.56
CA ASP A 342 -14.40 -12.29 -4.94
C ASP A 342 -14.22 -12.80 -6.38
N GLU A 343 -13.99 -11.88 -7.33
CA GLU A 343 -13.70 -12.25 -8.71
C GLU A 343 -12.26 -12.78 -8.77
N PRO A 344 -12.02 -14.00 -9.30
CA PRO A 344 -10.66 -14.50 -9.45
C PRO A 344 -9.87 -13.55 -10.36
N MET A 345 -8.59 -13.28 -10.00
CA MET A 345 -7.70 -12.48 -10.82
C MET A 345 -7.72 -13.01 -12.26
N GLN A 346 -8.17 -12.17 -13.19
CA GLN A 346 -8.01 -12.48 -14.61
C GLN A 346 -6.50 -12.47 -14.87
N LYS A 347 -5.93 -13.66 -15.17
CA LYS A 347 -4.56 -13.75 -15.65
C LYS A 347 -4.45 -12.81 -16.84
N LYS A 348 -3.54 -11.82 -16.77
CA LYS A 348 -3.23 -10.98 -17.93
C LYS A 348 -2.95 -11.93 -19.09
N ASP A 349 -3.79 -11.87 -20.13
CA ASP A 349 -3.51 -12.57 -21.38
C ASP A 349 -2.10 -12.16 -21.80
N GLN A 350 -1.19 -13.13 -21.80
CA GLN A 350 0.14 -12.95 -22.36
C GLN A 350 -0.08 -12.65 -23.84
N VAL A 351 -0.09 -11.37 -24.20
CA VAL A 351 0.02 -10.95 -25.59
C VAL A 351 1.38 -11.45 -26.05
N ALA A 352 1.37 -12.54 -26.79
CA ALA A 352 2.54 -13.05 -27.48
C ALA A 352 3.08 -11.92 -28.38
N PRO A 353 4.39 -11.63 -28.36
CA PRO A 353 4.96 -10.70 -29.32
C PRO A 353 4.87 -11.35 -30.71
N GLU A 354 4.24 -10.65 -31.66
CA GLU A 354 4.38 -10.92 -33.10
C GLU A 354 5.78 -10.57 -33.60
#